data_AF-A0A9E2DKI1-F1
#
_entry.id   AF-A0A9E2DKI1-F1
#
_cell.length_a   1.000
_cell.length_b   1.000
_cell.length_c   1.000
_cell.angle_alpha   90.00
_cell.angle_beta   90.00
_cell.angle_gamma   90.00
#
_symmetry.space_group_name_H-M   'P 1'
#
loop_
_entity.id
_entity.type
_entity.pdbx_description
1 polymer ?
#
loop_
_entity_poly.entity_id
_entity_poly.type
_entity_poly.pdbx_seq_one_letter_code
_entity_poly.pdbx_strand_id
1 'polypeptide(L)'
;MNKSLITFTLFIFVLGLGVGYWMSTSNQDDRIKVAEPEPIFYRSPMDPTVTSAVPAKDTMGMDYIPVYAKQETQAERVVLFYRNPMNPEITSPIPAKGSMGMDYIPVYADRRLTVESAGTVTIDPVVVQNMGVRTSTVQRKSFARTVRALGRIDVNEERILRLHPKVEG
;
A
#
# COMPACT_ATOMS: atom_id res chain seq x y z
N MET A 1 33.80 -27.63 -39.66
CA MET A 1 33.19 -26.84 -38.57
C MET A 1 34.22 -25.85 -38.06
N ASN A 2 33.98 -24.55 -38.25
CA ASN A 2 35.03 -23.53 -38.08
C ASN A 2 35.31 -23.28 -36.61
N LYS A 3 36.49 -23.69 -36.14
CA LYS A 3 36.92 -23.60 -34.75
C LYS A 3 36.84 -22.16 -34.19
N SER A 4 37.07 -21.14 -35.03
CA SER A 4 36.98 -19.73 -34.62
C SER A 4 35.55 -19.26 -34.33
N LEU A 5 34.54 -19.88 -34.95
CA LEU A 5 33.13 -19.49 -34.78
C LEU A 5 32.60 -19.99 -33.43
N ILE A 6 33.06 -21.15 -32.98
CA ILE A 6 32.72 -21.75 -31.68
C ILE A 6 33.36 -20.96 -30.52
N THR A 7 34.61 -20.52 -30.69
CA THR A 7 35.30 -19.73 -29.65
C THR A 7 34.67 -18.35 -29.47
N PHE A 8 34.19 -17.72 -30.55
CA PHE A 8 33.51 -16.42 -30.48
C PHE A 8 32.16 -16.52 -29.76
N THR A 9 31.37 -17.56 -30.04
CA THR A 9 30.08 -17.76 -29.36
C THR A 9 30.23 -18.04 -27.87
N LEU A 10 31.28 -18.77 -27.49
CA LEU A 10 31.55 -19.05 -26.07
C LEU A 10 31.96 -17.78 -25.31
N PHE A 11 32.76 -16.91 -25.94
CA PHE A 11 33.20 -15.66 -25.32
C PHE A 11 32.03 -14.69 -25.10
N ILE A 12 31.11 -14.58 -26.07
CA ILE A 12 29.90 -13.74 -25.94
C ILE A 12 28.98 -14.26 -24.82
N PHE A 13 28.85 -15.59 -24.68
CA PHE A 13 28.02 -16.19 -23.65
C PHE A 13 28.57 -15.94 -22.24
N VAL A 14 29.89 -16.05 -22.05
CA VAL A 14 30.55 -15.75 -20.76
C VAL A 14 30.45 -14.26 -20.42
N LEU A 15 30.64 -13.38 -21.40
CA LEU A 15 30.52 -11.94 -21.20
C LEU A 15 29.08 -11.55 -20.83
N GLY A 16 28.08 -12.15 -21.48
CA GLY A 16 26.66 -11.93 -21.17
C GLY A 16 26.27 -12.36 -19.76
N LEU A 17 26.76 -13.50 -19.29
CA LEU A 17 26.53 -13.95 -17.91
C LEU A 17 27.21 -13.04 -16.88
N GLY A 18 28.44 -12.58 -17.16
CA GLY A 18 29.15 -11.65 -16.27
C GLY A 18 28.45 -10.30 -16.12
N VAL A 19 28.02 -9.70 -17.23
CA VAL A 19 27.29 -8.42 -17.22
C VAL A 19 25.91 -8.58 -16.58
N GLY A 20 25.21 -9.69 -16.87
CA GLY A 20 23.91 -9.99 -16.26
C GLY A 20 24.00 -10.15 -14.73
N TYR A 21 25.04 -10.81 -14.22
CA TYR A 21 25.25 -10.95 -12.79
C TYR A 21 25.57 -9.61 -12.12
N TRP A 22 26.45 -8.80 -12.72
CA TRP A 22 26.83 -7.49 -12.18
C TRP A 22 25.65 -6.50 -12.15
N MET A 23 24.82 -6.48 -13.20
CA MET A 23 23.63 -5.62 -13.25
C MET A 23 22.51 -6.10 -12.30
N SER A 24 22.45 -7.40 -12.00
CA SER A 24 21.54 -7.93 -10.98
C SER A 24 21.97 -7.55 -9.57
N THR A 25 23.28 -7.46 -9.30
CA THR A 25 23.77 -7.09 -7.96
C THR A 25 23.76 -5.58 -7.74
N SER A 26 23.86 -4.76 -8.79
CA SER A 26 23.85 -3.29 -8.68
C SER A 26 22.48 -2.68 -8.39
N ASN A 27 21.39 -3.43 -8.60
CA ASN A 27 20.02 -2.95 -8.41
C ASN A 27 19.47 -3.15 -6.99
N GLN A 28 20.31 -3.50 -6.02
CA GLN A 28 19.86 -3.92 -4.68
C GLN A 28 20.22 -2.95 -3.54
N ASP A 29 20.61 -1.70 -3.83
CA ASP A 29 20.99 -0.73 -2.77
C ASP A 29 20.17 0.58 -2.72
N ASP A 30 19.05 0.68 -3.43
CA ASP A 30 18.09 1.79 -3.25
C ASP A 30 17.01 1.47 -2.19
N ARG A 31 17.43 0.83 -1.09
CA ARG A 31 16.60 0.82 0.12
C ARG A 31 16.78 2.18 0.79
N ILE A 32 15.75 3.02 0.66
CA ILE A 32 15.55 4.25 1.42
C ILE A 32 16.00 3.99 2.86
N LYS A 33 17.13 4.58 3.27
CA LYS A 33 17.53 4.65 4.68
C LYS A 33 16.51 5.56 5.36
N VAL A 34 15.42 4.95 5.82
CA VAL A 34 14.52 5.62 6.76
C VAL A 34 15.38 5.91 7.98
N ALA A 35 15.66 7.20 8.21
CA ALA A 35 16.32 7.64 9.42
C ALA A 35 15.43 7.18 10.59
N GLU A 36 15.85 6.11 11.26
CA GLU A 36 15.18 5.66 12.48
C GLU A 36 15.26 6.82 13.48
N PRO A 37 14.12 7.21 14.08
CA PRO A 37 14.09 8.34 14.99
C PRO A 37 15.03 8.08 16.16
N GLU A 38 15.92 9.03 16.46
CA GLU A 38 16.81 8.88 17.61
C GLU A 38 15.97 8.81 18.90
N PRO A 39 16.14 7.77 19.74
CA PRO A 39 15.42 7.66 21.00
C PRO A 39 15.89 8.74 21.98
N ILE A 40 14.97 9.33 22.74
CA ILE A 40 15.33 10.38 23.71
C ILE A 40 16.08 9.77 24.90
N PHE A 41 15.63 8.60 25.37
CA PHE A 41 16.25 7.87 26.47
C PHE A 41 15.88 6.40 26.42
N TYR A 42 16.63 5.58 27.14
CA TYR A 42 16.45 4.14 27.29
C TYR A 42 15.91 3.85 28.70
N ARG A 43 14.98 2.90 28.81
CA ARG A 43 14.33 2.52 30.08
C ARG A 43 14.55 1.04 30.39
N SER A 44 14.80 0.71 31.64
CA SER A 44 14.91 -0.69 32.07
C SER A 44 13.55 -1.42 31.94
N PRO A 45 13.52 -2.65 31.41
CA PRO A 45 12.28 -3.44 31.32
C PRO A 45 11.76 -3.92 32.69
N MET A 46 12.66 -4.09 33.67
CA MET A 46 12.31 -4.63 34.99
C MET A 46 11.94 -3.54 35.99
N ASP A 47 12.57 -2.37 35.91
CA ASP A 47 12.25 -1.22 36.76
C ASP A 47 11.95 0.02 35.91
N PRO A 48 10.68 0.44 35.83
CA PRO A 48 10.27 1.58 35.04
C PRO A 48 10.85 2.93 35.55
N THR A 49 11.47 3.00 36.73
CA THR A 49 12.09 4.22 37.27
C THR A 49 13.55 4.42 36.84
N VAL A 50 14.20 3.35 36.37
CA VAL A 50 15.61 3.37 35.96
C VAL A 50 15.70 3.74 34.48
N THR A 51 16.35 4.87 34.19
CA THR A 51 16.52 5.41 32.83
C THR A 51 17.99 5.73 32.53
N SER A 52 18.36 5.69 31.26
CA SER A 52 19.71 6.00 30.76
C SER A 52 19.63 6.77 29.45
N ALA A 53 20.54 7.73 29.24
CA ALA A 53 20.65 8.45 27.96
C ALA A 53 21.36 7.62 26.87
N VAL A 54 22.11 6.59 27.27
CA VAL A 54 22.92 5.73 26.39
C VAL A 54 22.38 4.29 26.47
N PRO A 55 22.49 3.47 25.40
CA PRO A 55 22.19 2.05 25.48
C PRO A 55 22.93 1.41 26.66
N ALA A 56 22.17 0.85 27.60
CA ALA A 56 22.68 0.24 28.81
C ALA A 56 22.03 -1.13 29.02
N LYS A 57 22.69 -1.97 29.82
CA LYS A 57 22.18 -3.28 30.24
C LYS A 57 21.83 -3.24 31.72
N ASP A 58 20.80 -3.98 32.11
CA ASP A 58 20.47 -4.15 33.52
C ASP A 58 21.43 -5.15 34.20
N THR A 59 21.26 -5.33 35.51
CA THR A 59 22.05 -6.28 36.31
C THR A 59 21.87 -7.73 35.88
N MET A 60 20.81 -8.03 35.13
CA MET A 60 20.50 -9.34 34.56
C MET A 60 20.95 -9.47 33.10
N GLY A 61 21.64 -8.45 32.55
CA GLY A 61 22.20 -8.45 31.19
C GLY A 61 21.21 -8.12 30.08
N MET A 62 19.99 -7.68 30.40
CA MET A 62 18.96 -7.29 29.43
C MET A 62 19.16 -5.85 28.96
N ASP A 63 19.02 -5.63 27.65
CA ASP A 63 19.14 -4.30 27.05
C ASP A 63 17.95 -3.41 27.41
N TYR A 64 18.24 -2.13 27.67
CA TYR A 64 17.20 -1.15 27.94
C TYR A 64 16.41 -0.84 26.67
N ILE A 65 15.12 -0.58 26.84
CA ILE A 65 14.19 -0.33 25.74
C ILE A 65 14.27 1.15 25.34
N PRO A 66 14.51 1.47 24.05
CA PRO A 66 14.50 2.85 23.57
C PRO A 66 13.09 3.46 23.64
N VAL A 67 12.99 4.64 24.24
CA VAL A 67 11.77 5.45 24.28
C VAL A 67 11.91 6.61 23.32
N TYR A 68 11.06 6.63 22.30
CA TYR A 68 11.04 7.67 21.29
C TYR A 68 10.18 8.85 21.74
N ALA A 69 10.52 10.03 21.23
CA ALA A 69 9.66 11.21 21.29
C ALA A 69 8.32 10.86 20.63
N LYS A 70 7.30 10.54 21.41
CA LYS A 70 5.93 10.52 20.88
C LYS A 70 5.59 11.98 20.62
N GLN A 71 5.74 12.44 19.38
CA GLN A 71 5.14 13.67 18.92
C GLN A 71 3.63 13.46 18.96
N GLU A 72 3.04 13.62 20.16
CA GLU A 72 1.64 13.96 20.27
C GLU A 72 1.53 15.40 19.79
N THR A 73 1.53 15.57 18.47
CA THR A 73 0.94 16.73 17.84
C THR A 73 -0.53 16.69 18.24
N GLN A 74 -0.83 17.21 19.42
CA GLN A 74 -2.16 17.66 19.79
C GLN A 74 -2.42 18.85 18.87
N ALA A 75 -2.71 18.52 17.61
CA ALA A 75 -3.26 19.44 16.63
C ALA A 75 -4.39 20.14 17.36
N GLU A 76 -4.16 21.42 17.65
CA GLU A 76 -5.08 22.30 18.33
C GLU A 76 -6.42 22.18 17.59
N ARG A 77 -7.33 21.40 18.17
CA ARG A 77 -8.57 21.05 17.49
C ARG A 77 -9.38 22.33 17.46
N VAL A 78 -9.66 22.85 16.28
CA VAL A 78 -10.48 24.05 16.12
C VAL A 78 -11.89 23.70 16.61
N VAL A 79 -12.32 24.34 17.70
CA VAL A 79 -13.68 24.22 18.20
C VAL A 79 -14.62 24.95 17.25
N LEU A 80 -15.64 24.27 16.73
CA LEU A 80 -16.69 24.89 15.90
C LEU A 80 -17.72 25.61 16.78
N PHE A 81 -18.23 24.90 17.79
CA PHE A 81 -19.21 25.42 18.74
C PHE A 81 -19.25 24.56 20.00
N TYR A 82 -19.87 25.06 21.05
CA TYR A 82 -20.09 24.39 22.31
C TYR A 82 -21.54 23.94 22.42
N ARG A 83 -21.79 22.72 22.91
CA ARG A 83 -23.16 22.18 23.12
C ARG A 83 -23.46 22.00 24.59
N ASN A 84 -24.70 22.25 25.00
CA ASN A 84 -25.15 21.94 26.35
C ASN A 84 -25.24 20.41 26.54
N PRO A 85 -24.65 19.83 27.61
CA PRO A 85 -24.71 18.38 27.86
C PRO A 85 -26.12 17.84 28.08
N MET A 86 -27.05 18.65 28.58
CA MET A 86 -28.41 18.21 28.94
C MET A 86 -29.43 18.45 27.82
N ASN A 87 -29.22 19.47 26.97
CA ASN A 87 -30.09 19.75 25.84
C ASN A 87 -29.25 19.98 24.57
N PRO A 88 -29.21 19.02 23.64
CA PRO A 88 -28.44 19.11 22.40
C PRO A 88 -28.82 20.28 21.48
N GLU A 89 -30.04 20.83 21.59
CA GLU A 89 -30.49 21.94 20.75
C GLU A 89 -29.86 23.29 21.16
N ILE A 90 -29.38 23.40 22.40
CA ILE A 90 -28.77 24.63 22.90
C ILE A 90 -27.27 24.62 22.59
N THR A 91 -26.86 25.49 21.66
CA THR A 91 -25.48 25.66 21.22
C THR A 91 -24.98 27.08 21.46
N SER A 92 -23.67 27.24 21.65
CA SER A 92 -23.01 28.54 21.83
C SER A 92 -21.69 28.57 21.05
N PRO A 93 -21.38 29.64 20.29
CA PRO A 93 -20.09 29.77 19.60
C PRO A 93 -18.92 30.03 20.57
N ILE A 94 -19.20 30.53 21.77
CA ILE A 94 -18.21 30.88 22.81
C ILE A 94 -18.39 29.89 23.98
N PRO A 95 -17.32 29.57 24.74
CA PRO A 95 -17.46 28.80 25.98
C PRO A 95 -18.54 29.42 26.87
N ALA A 96 -19.58 28.65 27.16
CA ALA A 96 -20.73 29.09 27.94
C ALA A 96 -21.03 28.09 29.05
N LYS A 97 -21.67 28.59 30.11
CA LYS A 97 -22.17 27.79 31.22
C LYS A 97 -23.69 27.67 31.14
N GLY A 98 -24.21 26.50 31.45
CA GLY A 98 -25.64 26.26 31.53
C GLY A 98 -26.29 26.92 32.73
N SER A 99 -27.61 26.91 32.78
CA SER A 99 -28.42 27.38 33.92
C SER A 99 -28.07 26.70 35.25
N MET A 100 -27.49 25.50 35.20
CA MET A 100 -26.97 24.74 36.35
C MET A 100 -25.46 24.89 36.57
N GLY A 101 -24.79 25.81 35.88
CA GLY A 101 -23.36 26.11 36.07
C GLY A 101 -22.37 25.13 35.42
N MET A 102 -22.84 24.13 34.66
CA MET A 102 -21.98 23.21 33.91
C MET A 102 -21.47 23.85 32.62
N ASP A 103 -20.19 23.64 32.32
CA ASP A 103 -19.56 24.09 31.07
C ASP A 103 -20.11 23.32 29.87
N TYR A 104 -20.30 24.02 28.76
CA TYR A 104 -20.71 23.40 27.51
C TYR A 104 -19.55 22.60 26.90
N ILE A 105 -19.87 21.50 26.22
CA ILE A 105 -18.89 20.59 25.65
C ILE A 105 -18.44 21.13 24.28
N PRO A 106 -17.13 21.31 24.03
CA PRO A 106 -16.62 21.75 22.73
C PRO A 106 -16.83 20.65 21.68
N VAL A 107 -17.44 21.02 20.56
CA VAL A 107 -17.53 20.21 19.34
C VAL A 107 -16.48 20.74 18.37
N TYR A 108 -15.55 19.86 18.00
CA TYR A 108 -14.44 20.21 17.12
C TYR A 108 -14.83 20.06 15.65
N ALA A 109 -14.26 20.91 14.80
CA ALA A 109 -14.24 20.61 13.37
C ALA A 109 -13.51 19.29 13.15
N ASP A 110 -14.11 18.37 12.42
CA ASP A 110 -13.41 17.19 11.94
C ASP A 110 -12.27 17.65 11.03
N ARG A 111 -11.08 17.74 11.62
CA ARG A 111 -9.82 18.08 10.94
C ARG A 111 -9.34 16.90 10.08
N ARG A 112 -10.23 16.27 9.31
CA ARG A 112 -9.83 15.53 8.10
C ARG A 112 -9.66 16.46 6.92
N LEU A 113 -10.21 17.68 6.98
CA LEU A 113 -10.25 18.64 5.87
C LEU A 113 -8.93 19.36 5.54
N THR A 114 -7.83 19.16 6.28
CA THR A 114 -6.62 20.01 6.09
C THR A 114 -5.51 19.40 5.24
N VAL A 115 -5.60 18.13 4.81
CA VAL A 115 -4.70 17.56 3.79
C VAL A 115 -5.42 16.46 3.00
N GLU A 116 -6.63 16.72 2.52
CA GLU A 116 -7.20 15.86 1.48
C GLU A 116 -6.74 16.39 0.12
N SER A 117 -5.80 15.67 -0.50
CA SER A 117 -5.38 15.91 -1.88
C SER A 117 -6.59 16.18 -2.77
N ALA A 118 -6.54 17.27 -3.54
CA ALA A 118 -7.63 17.70 -4.41
C ALA A 118 -8.19 16.50 -5.21
N GLY A 119 -9.48 16.22 -5.03
CA GLY A 119 -10.17 15.07 -5.65
C GLY A 119 -10.57 13.94 -4.69
N THR A 120 -10.24 14.03 -3.39
CA THR A 120 -10.79 13.11 -2.37
C THR A 120 -12.19 13.55 -1.95
N VAL A 121 -13.13 12.61 -1.90
CA VAL A 121 -14.49 12.82 -1.36
C VAL A 121 -14.64 11.93 -0.14
N THR A 122 -14.84 12.54 1.03
CA THR A 122 -15.17 11.82 2.26
C THR A 122 -16.66 11.43 2.26
N ILE A 123 -16.96 10.18 2.61
CA ILE A 123 -18.33 9.69 2.79
C ILE A 123 -18.48 9.16 4.22
N ASP A 124 -19.63 9.38 4.84
CA ASP A 124 -19.94 8.88 6.18
C ASP A 124 -19.85 7.33 6.21
N PRO A 125 -19.12 6.75 7.19
CA PRO A 125 -19.04 5.30 7.36
C PRO A 125 -20.40 4.59 7.44
N VAL A 126 -21.43 5.21 8.01
CA VAL A 126 -22.79 4.66 8.10
C VAL A 126 -23.39 4.51 6.70
N VAL A 127 -23.15 5.50 5.83
CA VAL A 127 -23.62 5.46 4.43
C VAL A 127 -22.86 4.38 3.65
N VAL A 128 -21.54 4.27 3.83
CA VAL A 128 -20.73 3.21 3.21
C VAL A 128 -21.22 1.81 3.62
N GLN A 129 -21.55 1.64 4.90
CA GLN A 129 -22.07 0.37 5.43
C GLN A 129 -23.47 0.06 4.90
N ASN A 130 -24.38 1.03 4.91
CA ASN A 130 -25.75 0.85 4.41
C ASN A 130 -25.79 0.55 2.91
N MET A 131 -24.87 1.13 2.13
CA MET A 131 -24.71 0.83 0.71
C MET A 131 -24.02 -0.51 0.42
N GLY A 132 -23.44 -1.16 1.44
CA GLY A 132 -22.75 -2.45 1.29
C GLY A 132 -21.56 -2.38 0.35
N VAL A 133 -20.78 -1.29 0.41
CA VAL A 133 -19.64 -1.06 -0.49
C VAL A 133 -18.62 -2.21 -0.39
N ARG A 134 -18.24 -2.76 -1.54
CA ARG A 134 -17.22 -3.80 -1.65
C ARG A 134 -15.99 -3.27 -2.35
N THR A 135 -14.83 -3.49 -1.75
CA THR A 135 -13.54 -3.12 -2.32
C THR A 135 -12.74 -4.37 -2.64
N SER A 136 -11.82 -4.24 -3.58
CA SER A 136 -10.83 -5.27 -3.90
C SER A 136 -9.52 -4.60 -4.27
N THR A 137 -8.41 -5.25 -3.99
CA THR A 137 -7.10 -4.75 -4.37
C THR A 137 -6.88 -4.88 -5.87
N VAL A 138 -6.27 -3.88 -6.49
CA VAL A 138 -5.97 -3.88 -7.92
C VAL A 138 -4.89 -4.94 -8.21
N GLN A 139 -5.11 -5.77 -9.23
CA GLN A 139 -4.18 -6.81 -9.65
C GLN A 139 -4.00 -6.80 -11.16
N ARG A 140 -2.76 -6.99 -11.63
CA ARG A 140 -2.46 -7.17 -13.06
C ARG A 140 -2.56 -8.65 -13.41
N LYS A 141 -3.42 -9.01 -14.36
CA LYS A 141 -3.60 -10.40 -14.83
C LYS A 141 -3.77 -10.45 -16.35
N SER A 142 -3.35 -11.55 -16.98
CA SER A 142 -3.67 -11.83 -18.38
C SER A 142 -5.13 -12.27 -18.47
N PHE A 143 -5.93 -11.56 -19.26
CA PHE A 143 -7.32 -11.91 -19.48
C PHE A 143 -7.45 -12.70 -20.79
N ALA A 144 -7.99 -13.91 -20.71
CA ALA A 144 -8.32 -14.73 -21.88
C ALA A 144 -9.82 -15.02 -21.86
N ARG A 145 -10.47 -14.91 -23.03
CA ARG A 145 -11.88 -15.26 -23.18
C ARG A 145 -12.01 -16.65 -23.78
N THR A 146 -12.85 -17.48 -23.19
CA THR A 146 -13.22 -18.76 -23.80
C THR A 146 -14.28 -18.51 -24.87
N VAL A 147 -13.93 -18.75 -26.14
CA VAL A 147 -14.90 -18.71 -27.25
C VAL A 147 -15.32 -20.14 -27.56
N ARG A 148 -16.63 -20.41 -27.52
CA ARG A 148 -17.20 -21.68 -27.97
C ARG A 148 -17.83 -21.44 -29.34
N ALA A 149 -17.35 -22.15 -30.35
CA ALA A 149 -17.88 -22.12 -31.70
C ALA A 149 -18.26 -23.53 -32.13
N LEU A 150 -19.24 -23.61 -33.03
CA LEU A 150 -19.62 -24.86 -33.69
C LEU A 150 -18.80 -24.98 -34.98
N GLY A 151 -18.34 -26.19 -35.29
CA GLY A 151 -17.63 -26.50 -36.54
C GLY A 151 -18.38 -27.54 -37.35
N ARG A 152 -18.29 -27.48 -38.68
CA ARG A 152 -18.76 -28.54 -39.59
C ARG A 152 -17.56 -29.32 -40.10
N ILE A 153 -17.68 -30.63 -40.19
CA ILE A 153 -16.69 -31.50 -40.84
C ILE A 153 -17.08 -31.58 -42.31
N ASP A 154 -16.16 -31.22 -43.20
CA ASP A 154 -16.33 -31.27 -44.65
C ASP A 154 -15.20 -32.06 -45.31
N VAL A 155 -15.38 -32.39 -46.59
CA VAL A 155 -14.35 -33.06 -47.39
C VAL A 155 -13.17 -32.12 -47.62
N ASN A 156 -11.97 -32.70 -47.69
CA ASN A 156 -10.78 -31.93 -48.05
C ASN A 156 -10.83 -31.61 -49.56
N GLU A 157 -11.17 -30.36 -49.89
CA GLU A 157 -11.31 -29.88 -51.26
C GLU A 157 -10.02 -29.99 -52.07
N GLU A 158 -8.84 -29.90 -51.44
CA GLU A 158 -7.55 -30.06 -52.11
C GLU A 158 -7.29 -31.49 -52.59
N ARG A 159 -8.01 -32.47 -52.04
CA ARG A 159 -7.91 -33.88 -52.41
C ARG A 159 -9.00 -34.32 -53.38
N ILE A 160 -9.81 -33.39 -53.88
CA ILE A 160 -10.84 -33.69 -54.88
C ILE A 160 -10.19 -33.72 -56.27
N LEU A 161 -10.14 -34.93 -56.85
CA LEU A 161 -9.71 -35.12 -58.22
C LEU A 161 -10.94 -35.22 -59.12
N ARG A 162 -11.05 -34.33 -60.11
CA ARG A 162 -12.03 -34.44 -61.19
C ARG A 162 -11.36 -34.99 -62.42
N LEU A 163 -11.76 -36.17 -62.85
CA LEU A 163 -11.28 -36.78 -64.08
C LEU A 163 -12.23 -36.38 -65.21
N HIS A 164 -11.69 -35.73 -66.23
CA HIS A 164 -12.43 -35.35 -67.43
C HIS A 164 -11.87 -36.17 -68.60
N PRO A 165 -12.63 -37.15 -69.15
CA PRO A 165 -12.20 -37.87 -70.33
C PRO A 165 -12.13 -36.90 -71.53
N LYS A 166 -11.08 -37.03 -72.35
CA LYS A 166 -10.78 -36.10 -73.45
C LYS A 166 -11.47 -36.48 -74.77
N VAL A 167 -12.07 -37.67 -74.83
CA VAL A 167 -12.74 -38.19 -76.02
C VAL A 167 -14.13 -38.69 -75.64
N GLU A 168 -15.09 -38.49 -76.53
CA GLU A 168 -16.37 -39.19 -76.46
C GLU A 168 -16.13 -40.66 -76.84
N GLY A 169 -16.75 -41.56 -76.07
CA GLY A 169 -16.85 -42.98 -76.40
C GLY A 169 -18.15 -43.25 -77.11
#